data_AF-A0A7C0UAL1-F1
#
_entry.id   AF-A0A7C0UAL1-F1
#
_cell.length_a   1.000
_cell.length_b   1.000
_cell.length_c   1.000
_cell.angle_alpha   90.00
_cell.angle_beta   90.00
_cell.angle_gamma   90.00
#
_symmetry.space_group_name_H-M   'P 1'
#
loop_
_entity.id
_entity.type
_entity.pdbx_description
1 polymer ?
#
loop_
_entity_poly.entity_id
_entity_poly.type
_entity_poly.pdbx_seq_one_letter_code
_entity_poly.pdbx_strand_id
1 'polypeptide(L)'
;MIQSISDGVVTVDSNWRITCFNRAAEQIIGISRSKALGQHCYEVLKSNTYRDACPLQYTIETGQPVVDLTVYLANADGIKVPVSICTPVFRG
;
A
#
# COMPACT_ATOMS: atom_id res chain seq x y z
N MET A 1 -16.84 -15.06 10.73
CA MET A 1 -16.15 -16.25 10.21
C MET A 1 -15.63 -15.94 8.82
N ILE A 2 -14.30 -15.98 8.69
CA ILE A 2 -13.46 -16.16 7.48
C ILE A 2 -13.71 -15.21 6.30
N GLN A 3 -12.88 -14.17 6.21
CA GLN A 3 -12.08 -13.89 5.00
C GLN A 3 -10.70 -13.37 5.45
N SER A 4 -9.87 -14.28 5.99
CA SER A 4 -8.44 -14.04 6.13
C SER A 4 -7.81 -13.96 4.74
N ILE A 5 -7.81 -12.78 4.15
CA ILE A 5 -6.79 -12.40 3.18
C ILE A 5 -5.80 -11.61 4.01
N SER A 6 -4.60 -12.16 4.19
CA SER A 6 -3.55 -11.56 5.03
C SER A 6 -3.41 -10.06 4.77
N ASP A 7 -3.27 -9.26 5.83
CA ASP A 7 -3.07 -7.82 5.68
C ASP A 7 -1.74 -7.54 4.95
N GLY A 8 -1.85 -6.88 3.79
CA GLY A 8 -0.69 -6.42 3.03
C GLY A 8 0.05 -5.35 3.81
N VAL A 9 1.34 -5.55 4.06
CA VAL A 9 2.20 -4.57 4.74
C VAL A 9 3.22 -4.06 3.75
N VAL A 10 3.22 -2.74 3.57
CA VAL A 10 4.19 -1.99 2.79
C VAL A 10 4.72 -0.85 3.65
N THR A 11 6.04 -0.71 3.73
CA THR A 11 6.68 0.45 4.36
C THR A 11 7.51 1.19 3.33
N VAL A 12 7.61 2.50 3.48
CA VAL A 12 8.45 3.35 2.62
C VAL A 12 9.41 4.19 3.45
N ASP A 13 10.53 4.59 2.85
CA ASP A 13 11.41 5.61 3.40
C ASP A 13 10.97 7.04 3.01
N SER A 14 11.73 8.03 3.48
CA SER A 14 11.50 9.45 3.15
C SER A 14 11.68 9.80 1.67
N ASN A 15 12.30 8.92 0.88
CA ASN A 15 12.44 9.05 -0.57
C ASN A 15 11.34 8.30 -1.33
N TRP A 16 10.27 7.86 -0.64
CA TRP A 16 9.14 7.11 -1.21
C TRP A 16 9.52 5.74 -1.75
N ARG A 17 10.66 5.18 -1.33
CA ARG A 17 11.11 3.86 -1.75
C ARG A 17 10.60 2.79 -0.81
N ILE A 18 10.12 1.68 -1.37
CA ILE A 18 9.61 0.56 -0.57
C ILE A 18 10.77 -0.11 0.19
N THR A 19 10.66 -0.16 1.51
CA THR A 19 11.61 -0.79 2.43
C THR A 19 11.13 -2.13 2.99
N CYS A 20 9.82 -2.36 3.01
CA CYS A 20 9.21 -3.63 3.37
C CYS A 20 8.04 -3.93 2.45
N PHE A 21 7.91 -5.20 2.09
CA PHE A 21 6.83 -5.70 1.25
C PHE A 21 6.59 -7.16 1.64
N ASN A 22 5.53 -7.43 2.41
CA ASN A 22 5.27 -8.78 2.92
C ASN A 22 4.60 -9.67 1.86
N ARG A 23 4.53 -10.99 2.14
CA ARG A 23 3.92 -11.97 1.22
C ARG A 23 2.47 -11.65 0.87
N ALA A 24 1.73 -11.08 1.80
CA ALA A 24 0.36 -10.66 1.58
C ALA A 24 0.28 -9.52 0.56
N ALA A 25 1.15 -8.52 0.67
CA ALA A 25 1.27 -7.45 -0.31
C ALA A 25 1.67 -7.99 -1.69
N GLU A 26 2.56 -9.00 -1.77
CA GLU A 26 2.86 -9.68 -3.03
C GLU A 26 1.63 -10.31 -3.68
N GLN A 27 0.77 -10.94 -2.88
CA GLN A 27 -0.46 -11.58 -3.35
C GLN A 27 -1.52 -10.57 -3.77
N ILE A 28 -1.68 -9.48 -3.01
CA ILE A 28 -2.68 -8.43 -3.27
C ILE A 28 -2.30 -7.61 -4.51
N ILE A 29 -1.02 -7.23 -4.62
CA ILE A 29 -0.52 -6.34 -5.67
C ILE A 29 -0.04 -7.11 -6.91
N GLY A 30 0.29 -8.40 -6.77
CA GLY A 30 0.75 -9.24 -7.88
C GLY A 30 2.21 -8.97 -8.30
N ILE A 31 3.01 -8.35 -7.43
CA ILE A 31 4.43 -8.05 -7.66
C ILE A 31 5.27 -8.77 -6.60
N SER A 32 6.38 -9.40 -7.00
CA SER A 32 7.27 -10.04 -6.03
C SER A 32 8.01 -9.01 -5.18
N ARG A 33 8.29 -9.34 -3.92
CA ARG A 33 9.06 -8.51 -2.97
C ARG A 33 10.38 -8.07 -3.57
N SER A 34 11.09 -8.97 -4.25
CA SER A 34 12.36 -8.68 -4.92
C SER A 34 12.26 -7.61 -6.01
N LYS A 35 11.09 -7.47 -6.65
CA LYS A 35 10.82 -6.43 -7.65
C LYS A 35 10.29 -5.16 -7.00
N ALA A 36 9.61 -5.26 -5.86
CA ALA A 36 9.02 -4.11 -5.16
C ALA A 36 10.06 -3.33 -4.34
N LEU A 37 10.99 -4.01 -3.67
CA LEU A 37 11.98 -3.37 -2.79
C LEU A 37 12.85 -2.36 -3.55
N GLY A 38 13.02 -1.17 -2.96
CA GLY A 38 13.80 -0.07 -3.54
C GLY A 38 13.10 0.70 -4.67
N GLN A 39 12.00 0.19 -5.22
CA GLN A 39 11.18 0.93 -6.19
C GLN A 39 10.35 2.00 -5.49
N HIS A 40 9.91 3.00 -6.26
CA HIS A 40 8.99 3.98 -5.73
C HIS A 40 7.61 3.37 -5.50
N CYS A 41 6.97 3.70 -4.38
CA CYS A 41 5.67 3.13 -4.03
C CYS A 41 4.58 3.43 -5.08
N TYR A 42 4.65 4.58 -5.75
CA TYR A 42 3.70 4.94 -6.81
C TYR A 42 3.84 4.08 -8.08
N GLU A 43 5.02 3.52 -8.35
CA GLU A 43 5.25 2.62 -9.50
C GLU A 43 4.68 1.22 -9.22
N VAL A 44 4.79 0.77 -7.97
CA VAL A 44 4.41 -0.58 -7.54
C VAL A 44 2.92 -0.66 -7.20
N LEU A 45 2.40 0.27 -6.40
CA LEU A 45 1.03 0.22 -5.91
C LEU A 45 0.01 0.62 -6.98
N LYS A 46 0.47 1.25 -8.08
CA LYS A 46 -0.34 1.66 -9.24
C LYS A 46 -1.70 2.24 -8.84
N SER A 47 -1.76 2.98 -7.73
CA SER A 47 -3.02 3.52 -7.25
C SER A 47 -3.51 4.49 -8.31
N ASN A 48 -4.65 4.20 -8.92
CA ASN A 48 -5.28 5.06 -9.93
C ASN A 48 -5.73 6.42 -9.35
N THR A 49 -5.46 6.67 -8.09
CA THR A 49 -5.49 7.98 -7.47
C THR A 49 -4.25 8.74 -7.90
N TYR A 50 -4.49 9.79 -8.68
CA TYR A 50 -3.59 10.94 -8.79
C TYR A 50 -2.92 11.23 -7.44
N ARG A 51 -1.69 11.72 -7.49
CA ARG A 51 -0.84 12.16 -6.37
C ARG A 51 -1.66 12.74 -5.19
N ASP A 52 -2.73 13.48 -5.45
CA ASP A 52 -3.61 14.11 -4.46
C ASP A 52 -4.52 13.19 -3.61
N ALA A 53 -4.61 11.88 -3.90
CA ALA A 53 -5.49 10.95 -3.16
C ALA A 53 -4.78 9.66 -2.68
N CYS A 54 -3.45 9.70 -2.56
CA CYS A 54 -2.68 8.63 -1.94
C CYS A 54 -2.70 8.79 -0.40
N PRO A 55 -3.23 7.83 0.37
CA PRO A 55 -3.27 7.92 1.84
C PRO A 55 -1.88 8.02 2.46
N LEU A 56 -0.91 7.35 1.84
CA LEU A 56 0.49 7.40 2.25
C LEU A 56 1.08 8.80 2.05
N GLN A 57 0.68 9.48 0.97
CA GLN A 57 1.15 10.85 0.72
C GLN A 57 0.60 11.84 1.73
N TYR A 58 -0.71 11.77 2.00
CA TYR A 58 -1.34 12.57 3.04
C TYR A 58 -0.63 12.42 4.39
N THR A 59 -0.33 11.19 4.81
CA THR A 59 0.35 10.95 6.08
C THR A 59 1.78 11.47 6.12
N ILE A 60 2.53 11.37 5.03
CA ILE A 60 3.91 11.89 4.98
C ILE A 60 3.92 13.43 5.00
N GLU A 61 3.00 14.08 4.28
CA GLU A 61 2.93 15.55 4.21
C GLU A 61 2.38 16.18 5.48
N THR A 62 1.35 15.58 6.09
CA THR A 62 0.67 16.14 7.26
C THR A 62 1.17 15.59 8.59
N GLY A 63 1.86 14.44 8.57
CA GLY A 63 2.17 13.66 9.77
C GLY A 63 0.95 13.00 10.42
N GLN A 64 -0.25 13.12 9.84
CA GLN A 64 -1.48 12.54 10.37
C GLN A 64 -1.74 11.16 9.74
N PRO A 65 -1.91 10.10 10.55
CA PRO A 65 -2.19 8.77 10.01
C PRO A 65 -3.59 8.71 9.41
N VAL A 66 -3.74 8.00 8.29
CA VAL A 66 -5.05 7.56 7.80
C VAL A 66 -5.37 6.22 8.45
N VAL A 67 -6.59 6.07 8.97
CA VAL A 67 -7.10 4.83 9.57
C VAL A 67 -8.43 4.45 8.91
N ASP A 68 -8.60 3.16 8.68
CA ASP A 68 -9.83 2.54 8.16
C ASP A 68 -10.34 3.14 6.83
N LEU A 69 -9.43 3.60 5.97
CA LEU A 69 -9.82 4.07 4.65
C LEU A 69 -10.03 2.87 3.72
N THR A 70 -11.27 2.62 3.35
CA THR A 70 -11.60 1.61 2.34
C THR A 70 -11.33 2.15 0.93
N VAL A 71 -10.42 1.50 0.19
CA VAL A 71 -10.19 1.75 -1.23
C VAL A 71 -10.41 0.47 -2.03
N TYR A 72 -10.57 0.61 -3.36
CA TYR A 72 -10.72 -0.54 -4.26
C TYR A 72 -9.45 -0.72 -5.08
N LEU A 73 -8.76 -1.84 -4.87
CA LEU A 73 -7.62 -2.24 -5.69
C LEU A 73 -8.08 -3.21 -6.78
N ALA A 74 -7.56 -3.07 -7.99
CA ALA A 74 -7.76 -4.05 -9.04
C ALA A 74 -6.76 -5.20 -8.86
N ASN A 75 -7.23 -6.43 -8.78
CA ASN A 75 -6.38 -7.62 -8.79
C ASN A 75 -5.87 -7.92 -10.23
N ALA A 76 -5.08 -8.99 -10.38
CA ALA A 76 -4.54 -9.41 -11.69
C ALA A 76 -5.63 -9.72 -12.74
N ASP A 77 -6.83 -10.12 -12.32
CA ASP A 77 -7.97 -10.40 -13.18
C ASP A 77 -8.80 -9.14 -13.50
N GLY A 78 -8.39 -7.97 -13.00
CA GLY A 78 -9.11 -6.70 -13.16
C GLY A 78 -10.31 -6.53 -12.22
N ILE A 79 -10.53 -7.47 -11.29
CA ILE A 79 -11.60 -7.41 -10.30
C ILE A 79 -11.23 -6.40 -9.21
N LYS A 80 -12.15 -5.47 -8.91
CA LYS A 80 -11.99 -4.50 -7.82
C LYS A 80 -12.29 -5.16 -6.47
N VAL A 81 -11.27 -5.26 -5.62
CA VAL A 81 -11.35 -5.81 -4.27
C VAL A 81 -11.30 -4.65 -3.27
N PRO A 82 -12.25 -4.55 -2.32
CA PRO A 82 -12.16 -3.57 -1.24
C PRO A 82 -11.02 -3.94 -0.30
N VAL A 83 -10.16 -2.98 0.02
CA VAL A 83 -9.09 -3.11 1.01
C VAL A 83 -9.18 -1.95 1.99
N SER A 84 -9.03 -2.24 3.28
CA SER A 84 -8.88 -1.20 4.30
C SER A 84 -7.40 -0.83 4.41
N ILE A 85 -7.10 0.47 4.34
CA ILE A 85 -5.75 1.02 4.41
C ILE A 85 -5.57 1.78 5.71
N CYS A 86 -4.47 1.44 6.40
CA CYS A 86 -3.94 2.18 7.53
C CYS A 86 -2.52 2.65 7.22
N THR A 87 -2.19 3.90 7.56
CA THR A 87 -0.87 4.51 7.35
C THR A 87 -0.32 5.04 8.67
N PRO A 88 -0.02 4.17 9.65
CA PRO A 88 0.58 4.62 10.90
C PRO A 88 1.98 5.18 10.63
N VAL A 89 2.29 6.34 11.21
CA VAL A 89 3.67 6.86 11.24
C VAL A 89 4.47 6.04 12.24
N PHE A 90 5.43 5.25 11.77
CA PHE A 90 6.33 4.53 12.65
C PHE A 90 7.39 5.49 13.20
N ARG A 91 7.30 5.84 14.49
CA ARG A 91 8.34 6.58 15.22
C ARG A 91 9.20 5.56 15.97
N GLY A 92 10.36 5.27 15.41
CA GLY A 92 11.45 4.58 16.11
C GLY A 92 12.28 5.54 16.94
#